data_AF-A0A140L1G2-F1
#
_entry.id   AF-A0A140L1G2-F1
#
_cell.length_a   1.000
_cell.length_b   1.000
_cell.length_c   1.000
_cell.angle_alpha   90.00
_cell.angle_beta   90.00
_cell.angle_gamma   90.00
#
_symmetry.space_group_name_H-M   'P 1'
#
loop_
_entity.id
_entity.type
_entity.pdbx_description
1 polymer ?
#
loop_
_entity_poly.entity_id
_entity_poly.type
_entity_poly.pdbx_seq_one_letter_code
_entity_poly.pdbx_strand_id
1 'polypeptide(L)'
;MLGRLAGFILLLLCFYVFYLGSLWDSHMMTLLGIALGVASAVLIVISRMKQNLVLLESYKTQLRELSKKPDDPILMEKAYRAGMEYYKSKRDNRKLLPMDEYAIQRDIASAANRKKA
;
A
#
# COMPACT_ATOMS: atom_id res chain seq x y z
N MET A 1 10.64 4.14 -0.03
CA MET A 1 11.44 3.91 -1.25
C MET A 1 12.34 2.69 -1.15
N LEU A 2 12.93 2.37 0.02
CA LEU A 2 13.84 1.22 0.18
C LEU A 2 13.29 -0.14 -0.29
N GLY A 3 12.03 -0.48 0.01
CA GLY A 3 11.47 -1.79 -0.39
C GLY A 3 11.32 -2.00 -1.90
N ARG A 4 11.13 -0.91 -2.68
CA ARG A 4 11.04 -0.98 -4.15
C ARG A 4 12.42 -1.09 -4.80
N LEU A 5 13.40 -0.38 -4.26
CA LEU A 5 14.81 -0.50 -4.67
C LEU A 5 15.36 -1.90 -4.36
N ALA A 6 15.09 -2.43 -3.16
CA ALA A 6 15.49 -3.78 -2.79
C ALA A 6 14.86 -4.84 -3.71
N GLY A 7 13.56 -4.74 -4.00
CA GLY A 7 12.88 -5.64 -4.93
C GLY A 7 13.39 -5.54 -6.38
N PHE A 8 13.75 -4.34 -6.84
CA PHE A 8 14.32 -4.12 -8.18
C PHE A 8 15.74 -4.72 -8.31
N ILE A 9 16.59 -4.53 -7.30
CA ILE A 9 17.93 -5.13 -7.25
C ILE A 9 17.83 -6.66 -7.26
N LEU A 10 16.88 -7.22 -6.51
CA LEU A 10 16.62 -8.66 -6.46
C LEU A 10 16.11 -9.22 -7.80
N LEU A 11 15.27 -8.48 -8.53
CA LEU A 11 14.85 -8.83 -9.88
C LEU A 11 16.02 -8.81 -10.89
N LEU A 12 16.91 -7.82 -10.81
CA LEU A 12 18.12 -7.79 -11.63
C LEU A 12 19.04 -8.98 -11.33
N LEU A 13 19.19 -9.33 -10.05
CA LEU A 13 19.98 -10.48 -9.61
C LEU A 13 19.38 -11.80 -10.12
N CYS A 14 18.05 -11.91 -10.11
CA CYS A 14 17.32 -13.04 -10.69
C CYS A 14 17.57 -13.17 -12.20
N PHE A 15 17.51 -12.07 -12.96
CA PHE A 15 17.84 -12.05 -14.40
C PHE A 15 19.29 -12.48 -14.66
N TYR A 16 20.23 -12.03 -13.83
CA TYR A 16 21.63 -12.40 -13.93
C TYR A 16 21.87 -13.90 -13.68
N VAL A 17 21.19 -14.47 -12.68
CA VAL A 17 21.24 -15.92 -12.40
C VAL A 17 20.63 -16.73 -13.55
N PHE A 18 19.53 -16.28 -14.14
CA PHE A 18 18.94 -16.91 -15.33
C PHE A 18 19.88 -16.87 -16.53
N TYR A 19 20.53 -15.73 -16.78
CA TYR A 19 21.49 -15.57 -17.86
C TYR A 19 22.67 -16.55 -17.72
N LEU A 20 23.26 -16.63 -16.51
CA LEU A 20 24.30 -17.60 -16.19
C LEU A 20 23.84 -19.06 -16.35
N GLY A 21 22.63 -19.38 -15.91
CA GLY A 21 22.05 -20.71 -16.09
C GLY A 21 21.90 -21.10 -17.56
N SER A 22 21.53 -20.15 -18.43
CA SER A 22 21.42 -20.40 -19.88
C SER A 22 22.77 -20.58 -20.57
N LEU A 23 23.81 -19.86 -20.14
CA LEU A 23 25.17 -19.97 -20.69
C LEU A 23 25.84 -21.29 -20.34
N TRP A 24 25.49 -21.87 -19.18
CA TRP A 24 26.10 -23.07 -18.63
C TRP A 24 25.22 -24.31 -18.80
N ASP A 25 24.08 -24.17 -19.49
CA ASP A 25 23.04 -25.19 -19.68
C ASP A 25 22.64 -25.91 -18.37
N SER A 26 22.61 -25.13 -17.28
CA SER A 26 22.45 -25.66 -15.93
C SER A 26 21.02 -25.46 -15.42
N HIS A 27 20.23 -26.53 -15.46
CA HIS A 27 18.87 -26.55 -14.93
C HIS A 27 18.78 -26.16 -13.44
N MET A 28 19.82 -26.40 -12.65
CA MET A 28 19.90 -26.00 -11.24
C MET A 28 19.95 -24.48 -11.08
N MET A 29 20.68 -23.78 -11.93
CA MET A 29 20.72 -22.31 -11.91
C MET A 29 19.40 -21.69 -12.39
N THR A 30 18.72 -22.33 -13.35
CA THR A 30 17.37 -21.94 -13.76
C THR A 30 16.38 -22.06 -12.60
N LEU A 31 16.40 -23.16 -11.84
CA LEU A 31 15.56 -23.33 -10.64
C LEU A 31 15.86 -22.29 -9.55
N LEU A 32 17.15 -22.00 -9.32
CA LEU A 32 17.56 -20.95 -8.38
C LEU A 32 17.05 -19.56 -8.83
N GLY A 33 17.13 -19.27 -10.12
CA GLY A 33 16.57 -18.06 -10.74
C GLY A 33 15.06 -17.94 -10.47
N ILE A 34 14.28 -19.01 -10.71
CA ILE A 34 12.84 -19.03 -10.44
C ILE A 34 12.57 -18.76 -8.95
N ALA A 35 13.28 -19.46 -8.05
CA ALA A 35 13.10 -19.30 -6.61
C ALA A 35 13.36 -17.86 -6.15
N LEU A 36 14.43 -17.24 -6.66
CA LEU A 36 14.76 -15.84 -6.39
C LEU A 36 13.69 -14.89 -6.96
N GLY A 37 13.18 -15.16 -8.16
CA GLY A 37 12.10 -14.38 -8.77
C GLY A 37 10.82 -14.40 -7.92
N VAL A 38 10.42 -15.59 -7.46
CA VAL A 38 9.27 -15.77 -6.57
C VAL A 38 9.49 -15.04 -5.24
N ALA A 39 10.65 -15.23 -4.59
CA ALA A 39 10.96 -14.55 -3.34
C ALA A 39 10.92 -13.02 -3.47
N SER A 40 11.41 -12.49 -4.60
CA SER A 40 11.38 -11.06 -4.92
C SER A 40 9.94 -10.54 -5.05
N ALA A 41 9.09 -11.26 -5.78
CA ALA A 41 7.69 -10.91 -5.95
C ALA A 41 6.95 -10.88 -4.60
N VAL A 42 7.17 -11.89 -3.76
CA VAL A 42 6.60 -11.97 -2.40
C VAL A 42 7.04 -10.76 -1.55
N LEU A 43 8.33 -10.42 -1.56
CA LEU A 43 8.85 -9.26 -0.80
C LEU A 43 8.22 -7.93 -1.26
N ILE A 44 8.04 -7.74 -2.57
CA ILE A 44 7.39 -6.56 -3.13
C ILE A 44 5.93 -6.47 -2.65
N VAL A 45 5.20 -7.58 -2.68
CA VAL A 45 3.80 -7.65 -2.22
C VAL A 45 3.71 -7.34 -0.73
N ILE A 46 4.54 -7.96 0.11
CA ILE A 46 4.58 -7.71 1.56
C ILE A 46 4.89 -6.23 1.83
N SER A 47 5.85 -5.64 1.11
CA SER A 47 6.18 -4.23 1.26
C SER A 47 5.00 -3.32 0.91
N ARG A 48 4.27 -3.62 -0.17
CA ARG A 48 3.05 -2.89 -0.57
C ARG A 48 1.94 -3.04 0.47
N MET A 49 1.72 -4.24 1.00
CA MET A 49 0.75 -4.50 2.06
C MET A 49 1.07 -3.71 3.32
N LYS A 50 2.33 -3.70 3.77
CA LYS A 50 2.77 -2.94 4.94
C LYS A 50 2.52 -1.44 4.77
N GLN A 51 2.83 -0.88 3.60
CA GLN A 51 2.53 0.53 3.30
C GLN A 51 1.04 0.83 3.36
N ASN A 52 0.20 -0.04 2.79
CA ASN A 52 -1.25 0.13 2.81
C ASN A 52 -1.84 0.02 4.22
N LEU A 53 -1.28 -0.85 5.08
CA LEU A 53 -1.70 -0.97 6.47
C LEU A 53 -1.39 0.29 7.27
N VAL A 54 -0.21 0.88 7.09
CA VAL A 54 0.16 2.15 7.75
C VAL A 54 -0.80 3.27 7.37
N LEU A 55 -1.15 3.38 6.09
CA LEU A 55 -2.13 4.38 5.62
C LEU A 55 -3.53 4.13 6.17
N LEU A 56 -3.95 2.85 6.24
CA LEU A 56 -5.23 2.48 6.84
C LEU A 56 -5.29 2.82 8.33
N GLU A 57 -4.24 2.53 9.09
CA GLU A 57 -4.15 2.86 10.51
C GLU A 57 -4.15 4.36 10.75
N SER A 58 -3.42 5.13 9.94
CA SER A 58 -3.45 6.59 9.97
C SER A 58 -4.87 7.12 9.75
N TYR A 59 -5.56 6.62 8.71
CA TYR A 59 -6.94 7.03 8.43
C TYR A 59 -7.91 6.69 9.57
N LYS A 60 -7.84 5.46 10.10
CA LYS A 60 -8.65 5.04 11.26
C LYS A 60 -8.36 5.89 12.50
N THR A 61 -7.10 6.28 12.72
CA THR A 61 -6.71 7.12 13.86
C THR A 61 -7.32 8.50 13.73
N GLN A 62 -7.27 9.12 12.55
CA GLN A 62 -7.91 10.42 12.30
C GLN A 62 -9.43 10.37 12.46
N LEU A 63 -10.09 9.29 11.99
CA LEU A 63 -11.53 9.10 12.23
C LEU A 63 -11.86 8.94 13.72
N ARG A 64 -11.00 8.26 14.50
CA ARG A 64 -11.18 8.15 15.96
C ARG A 64 -11.01 9.50 16.66
N GLU A 65 -10.01 10.29 16.27
CA GLU A 65 -9.81 11.64 16.79
C GLU A 65 -11.01 12.54 16.47
N LEU A 66 -11.51 12.50 15.23
CA LEU A 66 -12.73 13.19 14.82
C LEU A 66 -13.94 12.74 15.66
N SER A 67 -14.10 11.44 15.91
CA SER A 67 -15.21 10.95 16.74
C SER A 67 -15.20 11.48 18.18
N LYS A 68 -14.03 11.88 18.70
CA LYS A 68 -13.92 12.52 20.02
C LYS A 68 -14.34 13.98 19.97
N LYS A 69 -14.09 14.69 18.87
CA LYS A 69 -14.40 16.11 18.65
C LYS A 69 -15.05 16.29 17.28
N PRO A 70 -16.35 15.98 17.16
CA PRO A 70 -17.02 15.89 15.86
C PRO A 70 -17.17 17.23 15.14
N ASP A 71 -17.14 18.34 15.87
CA ASP A 71 -17.32 19.69 15.31
C ASP A 71 -15.98 20.40 14.99
N ASP A 72 -14.84 19.70 15.10
CA ASP A 72 -13.52 20.28 14.81
C ASP A 72 -13.21 20.22 13.30
N PRO A 73 -13.19 21.37 12.59
CA PRO A 73 -12.96 21.40 11.15
C PRO A 73 -11.55 20.92 10.76
N ILE A 74 -10.57 21.08 11.65
CA ILE A 74 -9.18 20.67 11.39
C ILE A 74 -9.08 19.15 11.39
N LEU A 75 -9.75 18.48 12.33
CA LEU A 75 -9.78 17.02 12.39
C LEU A 75 -10.55 16.42 11.21
N MET A 76 -11.60 17.11 10.77
CA MET A 76 -12.37 16.69 9.60
C MET A 76 -11.52 16.74 8.32
N GLU A 77 -10.76 17.82 8.13
CA GLU A 77 -9.83 17.94 6.99
C GLU A 77 -8.69 16.91 7.06
N LYS A 78 -8.12 16.66 8.25
CA LYS A 78 -7.08 15.64 8.42
C LYS A 78 -7.59 14.24 8.11
N ALA A 79 -8.79 13.89 8.56
CA ALA A 79 -9.43 12.62 8.24
C ALA A 79 -9.69 12.50 6.73
N TYR A 80 -10.13 13.57 6.08
CA TYR A 80 -10.34 13.60 4.63
C TYR A 80 -9.04 13.39 3.85
N ARG A 81 -7.96 14.11 4.20
CA ARG A 81 -6.64 13.94 3.58
C ARG A 81 -6.09 12.52 3.76
N ALA A 82 -6.17 11.97 4.97
CA ALA A 82 -5.73 10.61 5.24
C ALA A 82 -6.55 9.56 4.46
N GLY A 83 -7.87 9.77 4.34
CA GLY A 83 -8.74 8.94 3.51
C GLY A 83 -8.34 8.98 2.03
N MET A 84 -8.12 10.18 1.49
CA MET A 84 -7.66 10.33 0.11
C MET A 84 -6.32 9.63 -0.13
N GLU A 85 -5.35 9.76 0.77
CA GLU A 85 -4.05 9.10 0.63
C GLU A 85 -4.17 7.57 0.62
N TYR A 86 -5.03 7.01 1.49
CA TYR A 86 -5.30 5.58 1.53
C TYR A 86 -5.97 5.07 0.26
N TYR A 87 -7.01 5.75 -0.25
CA TYR A 87 -7.68 5.31 -1.48
C TYR A 87 -6.78 5.50 -2.72
N LYS A 88 -5.95 6.56 -2.77
CA LYS A 88 -4.94 6.74 -3.82
C LYS A 88 -3.89 5.64 -3.79
N SER A 89 -3.48 5.15 -2.62
CA SER A 89 -2.44 4.10 -2.52
C SER A 89 -2.90 2.74 -3.06
N LYS A 90 -4.21 2.50 -3.08
CA LYS A 90 -4.81 1.30 -3.67
C LYS A 90 -4.86 1.33 -5.20
N ARG A 91 -4.74 2.49 -5.83
CA ARG A 91 -4.88 2.65 -7.28
C ARG A 91 -3.55 2.87 -7.96
N ASP A 92 -3.30 2.14 -9.04
CA ASP A 92 -2.05 2.27 -9.79
C ASP A 92 -1.85 3.67 -10.39
N ASN A 93 -2.93 4.35 -10.80
CA ASN A 93 -2.88 5.72 -11.34
C ASN A 93 -3.05 6.83 -10.29
N ARG A 94 -3.16 6.50 -8.99
CA ARG A 94 -3.43 7.46 -7.90
C ARG A 94 -4.61 8.43 -8.13
N LYS A 95 -5.49 8.14 -9.07
CA LYS A 95 -6.73 8.92 -9.30
C LYS A 95 -7.74 8.52 -8.23
N LEU A 96 -8.43 9.47 -7.60
CA LEU A 96 -9.64 9.14 -6.85
C LEU A 96 -10.76 8.88 -7.83
N LEU A 97 -11.57 7.86 -7.58
CA LEU A 97 -12.88 7.77 -8.20
C LEU A 97 -13.93 8.47 -7.34
N PRO A 98 -15.05 8.91 -7.96
CA PRO A 98 -16.19 9.47 -7.22
C PRO A 98 -16.70 8.55 -6.10
N MET A 99 -16.65 7.23 -6.31
CA MET A 99 -17.04 6.23 -5.29
C MET A 99 -16.10 6.23 -4.09
N ASP A 100 -14.82 6.54 -4.28
CA ASP A 100 -13.84 6.64 -3.19
C ASP A 100 -14.11 7.91 -2.35
N GLU A 101 -14.41 9.03 -3.01
CA GLU A 101 -14.79 10.28 -2.34
C GLU A 101 -16.05 10.11 -1.51
N TYR A 102 -17.07 9.47 -2.09
CA TYR A 102 -18.30 9.14 -1.39
C TYR A 102 -18.05 8.26 -0.16
N ALA A 103 -17.21 7.23 -0.29
CA ALA A 103 -16.87 6.36 0.84
C ALA A 103 -16.16 7.14 1.96
N ILE A 104 -15.20 8.01 1.62
CA ILE A 104 -14.49 8.85 2.59
C ILE A 104 -15.46 9.78 3.32
N GLN A 105 -16.34 10.46 2.58
CA GLN A 105 -17.32 11.37 3.15
C GLN A 105 -18.31 10.64 4.08
N ARG A 106 -18.79 9.46 3.68
CA ARG A 106 -19.67 8.62 4.49
C ARG A 106 -19.00 8.18 5.79
N ASP A 107 -17.74 7.76 5.73
CA ASP A 107 -16.99 7.32 6.91
C ASP A 107 -16.73 8.48 7.89
N ILE A 108 -16.43 9.68 7.37
CA ILE A 108 -16.31 10.92 8.16
C ILE A 108 -17.63 11.30 8.80
N ALA A 109 -18.73 11.31 8.05
CA ALA A 109 -20.06 11.61 8.56
C ALA A 109 -20.49 10.61 9.65
N SER A 110 -20.22 9.32 9.44
CA SER A 110 -20.43 8.27 10.44
C SER A 110 -19.61 8.53 11.71
N ALA A 111 -18.32 8.88 11.56
CA ALA A 111 -17.46 9.16 12.71
C ALA A 111 -17.90 10.40 13.50
N ALA A 112 -18.36 11.46 12.82
CA ALA A 112 -18.87 12.68 13.44
C ALA A 112 -20.22 12.44 14.17
N ASN A 113 -21.10 11.61 13.60
CA ASN A 113 -22.42 11.35 14.17
C ASN A 113 -22.43 10.32 15.32
N ARG A 114 -21.38 9.50 15.48
CA ARG A 114 -21.29 8.45 16.52
C ARG A 114 -21.37 8.94 17.97
N LYS A 115 -21.21 10.24 18.22
CA LYS A 115 -21.34 10.85 19.57
C LYS A 115 -22.72 11.44 19.86
N LYS A 116 -23.60 11.50 18.86
CA LYS A 116 -24.99 12.00 19.03
C LYS A 116 -25.99 10.88 19.37
N ALA A 117 -25.54 9.62 19.38
CA ALA A 117 -26.28 8.45 19.84
C ALA A 117 -25.69 7.98 21.18
#